data_AF-A0A654KFA5-F1
#
_entry.id   AF-A0A654KFA5-F1
#
_cell.length_a   1.000
_cell.length_b   1.000
_cell.length_c   1.000
_cell.angle_alpha   90.00
_cell.angle_beta   90.00
_cell.angle_gamma   90.00
#
_symmetry.space_group_name_H-M   'P 1'
#
loop_
_entity.id
_entity.type
_entity.pdbx_description
1 polymer ?
#
loop_
_entity_poly.entity_id
_entity_poly.type
_entity_poly.pdbx_seq_one_letter_code
_entity_poly.pdbx_strand_id
1 'polypeptide(L)'
;MKKEDIRTVENIDDMSNMSEIAYLENLSFSKKRALIKDPNTSIKIIEHLSNDKDKWIRYAIACLGNLPSELVEKLANDSEKEVRRIIQNNYGKTKGLKI
;
A
#
# COMPACT_ATOMS: atom_id res chain seq x y z
N MET A 1 11.26 -29.23 10.14
CA MET A 1 11.17 -27.77 10.35
C MET A 1 9.85 -27.33 9.73
N LYS A 2 8.86 -27.02 10.56
CA LYS A 2 7.49 -26.76 10.10
C LYS A 2 7.53 -25.53 9.19
N LYS A 3 7.07 -25.68 7.94
CA LYS A 3 6.71 -24.52 7.12
C LYS A 3 5.60 -23.85 7.91
N GLU A 4 5.87 -22.66 8.44
CA GLU A 4 4.80 -21.82 8.95
C GLU A 4 3.85 -21.61 7.77
N ASP A 5 2.66 -22.22 7.88
CA ASP A 5 1.61 -22.14 6.90
C ASP A 5 1.32 -20.66 6.64
N ILE A 6 1.68 -20.18 5.45
CA ILE A 6 1.35 -18.84 4.94
C ILE A 6 -0.15 -18.76 4.56
N ARG A 7 -0.96 -19.71 5.03
CA ARG A 7 -2.41 -19.73 4.88
C ARG A 7 -3.05 -18.87 5.97
N THR A 8 -3.04 -17.54 5.81
CA THR A 8 -4.06 -16.66 6.44
C THR A 8 -4.05 -15.20 5.93
N VAL A 9 -3.61 -14.94 4.69
CA VAL A 9 -3.81 -13.61 4.06
C VAL A 9 -4.60 -13.67 2.74
N GLU A 10 -5.04 -14.84 2.31
CA GLU A 10 -5.76 -15.04 1.04
C GLU A 10 -7.23 -14.58 1.06
N ASN A 11 -7.79 -14.21 2.22
CA ASN A 11 -9.16 -13.70 2.33
C ASN A 11 -9.22 -12.51 3.30
N ILE A 12 -8.91 -11.32 2.80
CA ILE A 12 -9.03 -10.04 3.52
C ILE A 12 -10.18 -9.25 2.87
N ASP A 13 -11.35 -9.85 2.88
CA ASP A 13 -12.56 -9.22 2.35
C ASP A 13 -13.23 -8.29 3.35
N ASP A 14 -12.83 -8.30 4.64
CA ASP A 14 -13.38 -7.40 5.65
C ASP A 14 -12.33 -6.87 6.64
N MET A 15 -11.69 -5.75 6.29
CA MET A 15 -10.70 -5.06 7.14
C MET A 15 -11.28 -4.39 8.39
N SER A 16 -12.54 -4.66 8.73
CA SER A 16 -13.20 -4.13 9.93
C SER A 16 -12.72 -4.83 11.21
N ASN A 17 -11.95 -5.92 11.11
CA ASN A 17 -11.48 -6.66 12.26
C ASN A 17 -10.18 -6.04 12.83
N MET A 18 -10.25 -5.51 14.05
CA MET A 18 -9.12 -4.88 14.75
C MET A 18 -7.89 -5.79 14.87
N SER A 19 -8.06 -7.12 14.88
CA SER A 19 -6.95 -8.08 14.91
C SER A 19 -6.12 -8.10 13.63
N GLU A 20 -6.75 -7.85 12.48
CA GLU A 20 -6.10 -7.89 11.17
C GLU A 20 -5.35 -6.58 10.88
N ILE A 21 -5.93 -5.44 11.27
CA ILE A 21 -5.23 -4.14 11.24
C ILE A 21 -3.99 -4.19 12.15
N ALA A 22 -4.14 -4.65 13.39
CA ALA A 22 -3.02 -4.77 14.32
C ALA A 22 -1.93 -5.72 13.81
N TYR A 23 -2.31 -6.77 13.06
CA TYR A 23 -1.34 -7.64 12.39
C TYR A 23 -0.53 -6.88 11.34
N LEU A 24 -1.21 -6.16 10.43
CA LEU A 24 -0.54 -5.39 9.37
C LEU A 24 0.40 -4.33 9.95
N GLU A 25 -0.01 -3.61 10.98
CA GLU A 25 0.81 -2.58 11.64
C GLU A 25 2.13 -3.14 12.18
N ASN A 26 2.09 -4.35 12.72
CA ASN A 26 3.23 -5.03 13.34
C ASN A 26 4.09 -5.84 12.35
N LEU A 27 3.70 -5.92 11.08
CA LEU A 27 4.53 -6.56 10.06
C LEU A 27 5.85 -5.83 9.88
N SER A 28 6.92 -6.61 9.70
CA SER A 28 8.22 -6.06 9.32
C SER A 28 8.13 -5.39 7.95
N PHE A 29 9.03 -4.44 7.69
CA PHE A 29 9.18 -3.78 6.39
C PHE A 29 9.16 -4.78 5.23
N SER A 30 9.93 -5.87 5.34
CA SER A 30 10.03 -6.89 4.30
C SER A 30 8.70 -7.60 4.02
N LYS A 31 7.90 -7.88 5.06
CA LYS A 31 6.59 -8.52 4.91
C LYS A 31 5.58 -7.55 4.29
N LYS A 32 5.53 -6.29 4.73
CA LYS A 32 4.69 -5.24 4.11
C LYS A 32 5.04 -5.03 2.64
N ARG A 33 6.33 -4.98 2.32
CA ARG A 33 6.82 -4.86 0.94
C ARG A 33 6.45 -6.08 0.08
N ALA A 34 6.44 -7.29 0.66
CA ALA A 34 6.01 -8.49 -0.05
C ALA A 34 4.53 -8.39 -0.43
N LEU A 35 3.66 -7.96 0.50
CA LEU A 35 2.24 -7.73 0.21
C LEU A 35 2.06 -6.73 -0.94
N ILE A 36 2.76 -5.59 -0.92
CA ILE A 36 2.64 -4.56 -1.97
C ILE A 36 3.00 -5.11 -3.37
N LYS A 37 3.94 -6.06 -3.43
CA LYS A 37 4.41 -6.64 -4.71
C LYS A 37 3.57 -7.82 -5.19
N ASP A 38 2.75 -8.40 -4.33
CA ASP A 38 1.92 -9.54 -4.69
C ASP A 38 0.68 -9.03 -5.45
N PRO A 39 0.48 -9.43 -6.72
CA PRO A 39 -0.67 -9.01 -7.50
C PRO A 39 -2.01 -9.52 -6.94
N ASN A 40 -2.00 -10.52 -6.04
CA ASN A 40 -3.19 -11.03 -5.39
C ASN A 40 -3.54 -10.29 -4.09
N THR A 41 -2.68 -9.38 -3.63
CA THR A 41 -2.97 -8.56 -2.45
C THR A 41 -4.20 -7.69 -2.72
N SER A 42 -5.19 -7.83 -1.84
CA SER A 42 -6.41 -7.03 -1.87
C SER A 42 -6.11 -5.54 -1.84
N ILE A 43 -6.87 -4.76 -2.62
CA ILE A 43 -6.73 -3.29 -2.64
C ILE A 43 -6.90 -2.68 -1.26
N LYS A 44 -7.74 -3.25 -0.40
CA LYS A 44 -7.96 -2.75 0.96
C LYS A 44 -6.66 -2.76 1.79
N ILE A 45 -5.83 -3.79 1.62
CA ILE A 45 -4.52 -3.89 2.30
C ILE A 45 -3.60 -2.76 1.81
N ILE A 46 -3.61 -2.49 0.49
CA ILE A 46 -2.85 -1.39 -0.11
C ILE A 46 -3.36 -0.04 0.42
N GLU A 47 -4.67 0.14 0.53
CA GLU A 47 -5.28 1.34 1.12
C GLU A 47 -4.83 1.55 2.56
N HIS A 48 -4.79 0.49 3.37
CA HIS A 48 -4.31 0.59 4.74
C HIS A 48 -2.81 0.91 4.80
N LEU A 49 -1.98 0.18 4.06
CA LEU A 49 -0.53 0.40 4.02
C LEU A 49 -0.16 1.77 3.40
N SER A 50 -1.05 2.41 2.66
CA SER A 50 -0.84 3.79 2.20
C SER A 50 -0.90 4.83 3.34
N ASN A 51 -1.35 4.43 4.55
CA ASN A 51 -1.21 5.21 5.79
C ASN A 51 0.01 4.80 6.64
N ASP A 52 0.84 3.86 6.18
CA ASP A 52 1.92 3.34 7.02
C ASP A 52 2.87 4.47 7.44
N LYS A 53 3.28 4.47 8.71
CA LYS A 53 4.22 5.45 9.25
C LYS A 53 5.56 5.44 8.52
N ASP A 54 5.98 4.29 8.00
CA ASP A 54 7.20 4.15 7.22
C ASP A 54 6.98 4.66 5.80
N LYS A 55 7.64 5.77 5.49
CA LYS A 55 7.60 6.37 4.16
C LYS A 55 8.05 5.44 3.04
N TRP A 56 8.91 4.46 3.32
CA TRP A 56 9.37 3.53 2.29
C TRP A 56 8.27 2.55 1.87
N ILE A 57 7.33 2.26 2.77
CA ILE A 57 6.11 1.50 2.46
C ILE A 57 5.19 2.33 1.57
N ARG A 58 4.93 3.59 1.94
CA ARG A 58 4.11 4.50 1.12
C ARG A 58 4.75 4.79 -0.25
N TYR A 59 6.07 4.94 -0.30
CA TYR A 59 6.85 5.05 -1.54
C TYR A 59 6.69 3.81 -2.43
N ALA A 60 6.78 2.61 -1.85
CA ALA A 60 6.61 1.37 -2.62
C ALA A 60 5.21 1.28 -3.24
N ILE A 61 4.17 1.77 -2.54
CA ILE A 61 2.81 1.86 -3.07
C ILE A 61 2.75 2.88 -4.21
N ALA A 62 3.35 4.06 -4.07
CA ALA A 62 3.38 5.09 -5.12
C ALA A 62 4.05 4.59 -6.42
N CYS A 63 4.98 3.64 -6.32
CA CYS A 63 5.61 3.00 -7.46
C CYS A 63 4.72 1.97 -8.19
N LEU A 64 3.57 1.58 -7.62
CA LEU A 64 2.60 0.77 -8.34
C LEU A 64 2.07 1.57 -9.54
N GLY A 65 1.73 0.87 -10.63
CA GLY A 65 1.33 1.49 -11.90
C GLY A 65 -0.18 1.64 -12.11
N ASN A 66 -0.99 1.09 -11.21
CA ASN A 66 -2.44 0.95 -11.36
C ASN A 66 -3.21 1.29 -10.07
N LEU A 67 -2.79 2.34 -9.36
CA LEU A 67 -3.50 2.79 -8.16
C LEU A 67 -4.89 3.38 -8.49
N PRO A 68 -5.90 3.14 -7.63
CA PRO A 68 -7.16 3.89 -7.65
C PRO A 68 -6.92 5.39 -7.50
N SER A 69 -7.81 6.20 -8.07
CA SER A 69 -7.72 7.68 -8.04
C SER A 69 -7.62 8.23 -6.62
N GLU A 70 -8.38 7.69 -5.68
CA GLU A 70 -8.36 8.14 -4.28
C GLU A 70 -6.99 7.94 -3.62
N LEU A 71 -6.31 6.82 -3.91
CA LEU A 71 -4.94 6.58 -3.43
C LEU A 71 -3.92 7.46 -4.12
N VAL A 72 -4.11 7.76 -5.40
CA VAL A 72 -3.27 8.72 -6.13
C VAL A 72 -3.38 10.11 -5.50
N GLU A 73 -4.60 10.60 -5.26
CA GLU A 73 -4.84 11.91 -4.64
C GLU A 73 -4.27 11.99 -3.21
N LYS A 74 -4.44 10.92 -2.43
CA LYS A 74 -3.86 10.81 -1.10
C LYS A 74 -2.33 10.90 -1.13
N LEU A 75 -1.68 10.08 -1.96
CA LEU A 75 -0.21 10.02 -2.02
C LEU A 75 0.40 11.24 -2.73
N ALA A 76 -0.37 11.94 -3.57
CA ALA A 76 0.01 13.25 -4.09
C ALA A 76 0.11 14.31 -2.98
N ASN A 77 -0.66 14.16 -1.91
CA ASN A 77 -0.61 15.00 -0.71
C ASN A 77 0.21 14.39 0.43
N ASP A 78 1.01 13.35 0.17
CA ASP A 78 1.84 12.69 1.19
C ASP A 78 2.81 13.69 1.84
N SER A 79 3.12 13.52 3.12
CA SER A 79 4.06 14.37 3.83
C SER A 79 5.49 14.30 3.24
N GLU A 80 5.85 13.18 2.64
CA GLU A 80 7.19 12.93 2.11
C GLU A 80 7.31 13.34 0.64
N LYS A 81 8.28 14.23 0.36
CA LYS A 81 8.48 14.82 -0.98
C LYS A 81 8.75 13.75 -2.05
N GLU A 82 9.48 12.69 -1.71
CA GLU A 82 9.78 11.61 -2.66
C GLU A 82 8.53 10.84 -3.07
N VAL A 83 7.60 10.61 -2.14
CA VAL A 83 6.32 9.95 -2.43
C VAL A 83 5.51 10.81 -3.41
N ARG A 84 5.35 12.11 -3.11
CA ARG A 84 4.65 13.04 -4.00
C ARG A 84 5.27 13.10 -5.40
N ARG A 85 6.61 13.15 -5.48
CA ARG A 85 7.35 13.18 -6.75
C ARG A 85 7.07 11.94 -7.60
N ILE A 86 7.07 10.75 -6.99
CA ILE A 86 6.77 9.50 -7.71
C ILE A 86 5.33 9.53 -8.23
N ILE A 87 4.37 9.93 -7.42
CA ILE A 87 2.98 10.04 -7.84
C ILE A 87 2.84 11.01 -9.02
N GLN A 88 3.46 12.19 -8.94
CA GLN A 88 3.43 13.16 -10.03
C GLN A 88 4.04 12.59 -11.33
N ASN A 89 5.14 11.86 -11.23
CA ASN A 89 5.79 11.26 -12.40
C ASN A 89 4.97 10.13 -13.03
N ASN A 90 4.33 9.30 -12.19
CA ASN A 90 3.59 8.12 -12.64
C ASN A 90 2.17 8.46 -13.09
N TYR A 91 1.51 9.43 -12.44
CA TYR A 91 0.07 9.71 -12.58
C TYR A 91 -0.25 11.15 -13.00
N GLY A 92 0.69 12.09 -12.87
CA GLY A 92 0.46 13.50 -13.19
C GLY A 92 0.23 13.82 -14.67
N LYS A 93 0.64 12.92 -15.58
CA LYS A 93 0.42 13.08 -17.03
C LYS A 93 -0.86 12.40 -17.53
N THR A 94 -1.39 11.43 -16.80
CA THR A 94 -2.35 10.45 -17.35
C THR A 94 -3.82 10.74 -17.01
N LYS A 95 -4.14 11.69 -16.12
CA LYS A 95 -5.54 11.94 -15.72
C LYS A 95 -6.01 13.40 -15.68
N GLY A 96 -5.20 14.39 -16.05
CA GLY A 96 -5.57 15.79 -15.86
C GLY A 96 -5.85 16.15 -14.39
N LEU A 97 -5.44 15.29 -13.45
CA LEU A 97 -5.46 15.55 -12.03
C LEU A 97 -4.48 16.69 -11.76
N LYS A 98 -5.00 17.82 -11.28
CA LYS A 98 -4.19 18.92 -10.74
C LYS A 98 -3.71 18.50 -9.35
N ILE A 99 -2.75 17.58 -9.32
CA ILE A 99 -1.98 17.18 -8.14
C ILE A 99 -0.64 17.91 -8.11
#